data_AF-A0A3C0J0P0-F1
#
_entry.id   AF-A0A3C0J0P0-F1
#
_cell.length_a   1.000
_cell.length_b   1.000
_cell.length_c   1.000
_cell.angle_alpha   90.00
_cell.angle_beta   90.00
_cell.angle_gamma   90.00
#
_symmetry.space_group_name_H-M   'P 1'
#
loop_
_entity.id
_entity.type
_entity.pdbx_description
1 polymer ?
#
loop_
_entity_poly.entity_id
_entity_poly.type
_entity_poly.pdbx_seq_one_letter_code
_entity_poly.pdbx_strand_id
1 'polypeptide(L)' 'MARYQITVSDEQLHGLLQEDRGLADLLETALNQVHQAQATEYLKAEPFERTEERVGSRSARVD' A
#
# COMPACT_ATOMS: atom_id res chain seq x y z
N MET A 1 8.90 -15.50 7.62
CA MET A 1 7.63 -15.04 6.99
C MET A 1 7.44 -13.59 7.37
N ALA A 2 7.22 -12.70 6.40
CA ALA A 2 6.92 -11.29 6.69
C ALA A 2 5.49 -11.17 7.25
N ARG A 3 5.28 -10.21 8.16
CA ARG A 3 3.98 -9.92 8.76
C ARG A 3 3.61 -8.48 8.45
N TYR A 4 2.48 -8.28 7.77
CA TYR A 4 2.00 -6.96 7.39
C TYR A 4 0.82 -6.55 8.27
N GLN A 5 0.84 -5.32 8.74
CA GLN A 5 -0.29 -4.68 9.40
C GLN A 5 -1.14 -4.00 8.33
N ILE A 6 -2.42 -4.38 8.25
CA ILE A 6 -3.37 -3.79 7.32
C ILE A 6 -4.38 -3.00 8.14
N THR A 7 -4.62 -1.76 7.73
CA THR A 7 -5.63 -0.89 8.33
C THR A 7 -6.85 -0.84 7.42
N VAL A 8 -8.03 -0.96 8.02
CA VAL A 8 -9.33 -0.83 7.32
C VAL A 8 -10.11 0.29 8.00
N SER A 9 -10.68 1.20 7.23
CA SER A 9 -11.47 2.32 7.75
C SER A 9 -12.96 1.97 7.88
N ASP A 10 -13.69 2.75 8.68
CA ASP A 10 -15.13 2.57 8.86
C ASP A 10 -15.90 2.76 7.54
N GLU A 11 -15.45 3.66 6.67
CA GLU A 11 -16.03 3.88 5.34
C GLU A 11 -15.86 2.65 4.44
N GLN A 12 -14.70 1.99 4.48
CA GLN A 12 -14.44 0.76 3.73
C GLN A 12 -15.31 -0.39 4.23
N LEU A 13 -15.49 -0.49 5.55
CA LEU A 13 -16.40 -1.47 6.15
C LEU A 13 -17.86 -1.19 5.77
N HIS A 14 -18.26 0.08 5.73
CA HIS A 14 -19.60 0.47 5.30
C HIS A 14 -19.85 0.12 3.83
N GLY A 15 -18.91 0.48 2.95
CA GLY A 15 -18.98 0.15 1.53
C GLY A 15 -19.06 -1.34 1.27
N LEU A 16 -18.27 -2.15 1.99
CA LEU A 16 -18.33 -3.62 1.93
C LEU A 16 -19.74 -4.18 2.16
N LEU A 17 -20.48 -3.60 3.10
CA LEU A 17 -21.78 -4.11 3.54
C LEU A 17 -22.96 -3.56 2.72
N GLN A 18 -22.76 -2.48 1.96
CA GLN A 18 -23.85 -1.75 1.31
C GLN A 18 -23.72 -1.63 -0.20
N GLU A 19 -22.52 -1.79 -0.77
CA GLU A 19 -22.26 -1.57 -2.18
C GLU A 19 -21.79 -2.86 -2.87
N ASP A 20 -22.26 -3.08 -4.10
CA ASP A 20 -21.88 -4.24 -4.92
C ASP A 20 -20.36 -4.31 -5.19
N ARG A 21 -19.65 -3.18 -5.08
CA ARG A 21 -18.19 -3.08 -5.28
C ARG A 21 -17.37 -3.03 -4.00
N GLY A 22 -18.01 -2.98 -2.82
CA GLY A 22 -17.29 -2.77 -1.56
C GLY A 22 -16.24 -3.84 -1.24
N LEU A 23 -16.47 -5.10 -1.64
CA LEU A 23 -15.47 -6.16 -1.51
C LEU A 23 -14.26 -5.96 -2.43
N ALA A 24 -14.49 -5.54 -3.67
CA ALA A 24 -13.42 -5.29 -4.63
C ALA A 24 -12.53 -4.13 -4.15
N ASP A 25 -13.15 -3.05 -3.68
CA ASP A 25 -12.44 -1.85 -3.20
C ASP A 25 -11.64 -2.14 -1.91
N LEU A 26 -12.20 -2.97 -1.01
CA LEU A 26 -11.50 -3.40 0.20
C LEU A 26 -10.31 -4.31 -0.13
N LEU A 27 -10.47 -5.24 -1.08
CA LEU A 27 -9.38 -6.08 -1.55
C LEU A 27 -8.29 -5.26 -2.23
N GLU A 28 -8.65 -4.33 -3.10
CA GLU A 28 -7.71 -3.42 -3.74
C GLU A 28 -6.91 -2.64 -2.70
N THR A 29 -7.58 -2.07 -1.70
CA THR A 29 -6.91 -1.30 -0.64
C THR A 29 -5.96 -2.17 0.18
N ALA A 30 -6.41 -3.36 0.60
CA ALA A 30 -5.57 -4.27 1.38
C ALA A 30 -4.33 -4.72 0.59
N LEU A 31 -4.50 -5.05 -0.70
CA LEU A 31 -3.40 -5.43 -1.58
C LEU A 31 -2.42 -4.27 -1.81
N ASN A 32 -2.92 -3.05 -1.99
CA ASN A 32 -2.07 -1.87 -2.15
C ASN A 32 -1.23 -1.60 -0.89
N GLN A 33 -1.79 -1.79 0.31
CA GLN A 33 -1.03 -1.65 1.56
C GLN A 33 0.08 -2.70 1.68
N VAL A 34 -0.20 -3.96 1.36
CA VAL A 34 0.82 -5.02 1.37
C VAL A 34 1.91 -4.74 0.34
N HIS A 35 1.52 -4.34 -0.88
CA HIS A 35 2.47 -4.03 -1.94
C HIS A 35 3.36 -2.83 -1.58
N GLN A 36 2.80 -1.80 -0.96
CA GLN A 36 3.57 -0.66 -0.48
C GLN A 36 4.54 -1.07 0.62
N ALA A 37 4.11 -1.86 1.61
CA ALA A 37 4.97 -2.34 2.67
C ALA A 37 6.15 -3.18 2.13
N GLN A 38 5.86 -4.06 1.15
CA GLN A 38 6.89 -4.83 0.45
C GLN A 38 7.87 -3.93 -0.32
N ALA A 39 7.37 -2.91 -1.01
CA ALA A 39 8.20 -1.98 -1.75
C ALA A 39 9.10 -1.16 -0.81
N THR A 40 8.57 -0.65 0.30
CA THR A 40 9.35 0.08 1.31
C THR A 40 10.42 -0.82 1.92
N GLU A 41 10.07 -2.04 2.31
CA GLU A 41 11.02 -3.02 2.86
C GLU A 41 12.14 -3.35 1.86
N TYR A 42 11.76 -3.63 0.61
CA TYR A 42 12.71 -3.97 -0.45
C TYR A 42 13.63 -2.80 -0.79
N LEU A 43 13.06 -1.60 -0.97
CA LEU A 43 13.82 -0.40 -1.35
C LEU A 43 14.56 0.23 -0.17
N LYS A 44 14.28 -0.21 1.07
CA LYS A 44 14.76 0.38 2.32
C LYS A 44 14.47 1.88 2.43
N ALA A 45 13.35 2.31 1.86
CA ALA A 45 12.94 3.70 1.84
C ALA A 45 11.45 3.81 1.56
N GLU A 46 10.78 4.71 2.26
CA GLU A 46 9.39 5.08 1.99
C GLU A 46 9.25 5.80 0.63
N PRO A 47 8.02 5.93 0.10
CA PRO A 47 7.74 6.76 -1.06
C PRO A 47 8.33 8.16 -0.87
N PHE A 48 9.09 8.62 -1.86
CA PHE A 48 9.78 9.91 -1.87
C PHE A 48 10.86 10.13 -0.80
N GLU A 49 11.07 9.18 0.11
CA GLU A 49 12.12 9.27 1.13
C GLU A 49 13.52 9.15 0.51
N ARG A 50 14.41 10.03 0.98
CA ARG A 50 15.84 10.00 0.68
C ARG A 50 16.59 9.41 1.86
N THR A 51 17.20 8.27 1.62
CA THR A 51 18.10 7.60 2.55
C THR A 51 19.28 7.03 1.77
N GLU A 52 20.46 7.02 2.40
CA GLU A 52 21.68 6.45 1.82
C GLU A 52 21.60 4.92 1.67
N GLU A 53 20.74 4.27 2.47
CA GLU A 53 20.53 2.82 2.42
C GLU A 53 19.61 2.37 1.28
N ARG A 54 19.00 3.31 0.56
CA ARG A 54 18.02 3.02 -0.49
C ARG A 54 18.65 2.17 -1.58
N VAL A 55 17.94 1.11 -1.97
CA VAL A 55 18.30 0.28 -3.12
C VAL A 55 17.31 0.49 -4.26
N GLY A 56 17.78 0.35 -5.50
CA GLY A 56 16.95 0.48 -6.71
C GLY A 56 16.83 1.90 -7.29
N SER A 57 16.51 1.98 -8.58
CA SER A 57 16.42 3.25 -9.32
C SER A 57 15.12 4.01 -9.00
N ARG A 58 15.21 5.34 -8.91
CA ARG A 58 14.03 6.21 -8.86
C ARG A 58 13.46 6.39 -10.27
N SER A 59 12.24 5.93 -10.52
CA SER A 59 11.43 6.51 -11.59
C SER A 59 10.93 7.86 -11.10
N ALA A 60 11.56 8.94 -11.56
CA ALA A 60 10.96 10.26 -11.42
C ALA A 60 9.88 10.36 -12.50
N ARG A 61 8.61 10.12 -12.14
CA ARG A 61 7.51 10.64 -12.96
C ARG A 61 7.56 12.15 -12.76
N VAL A 62 8.01 12.85 -13.79
CA VAL A 62 7.90 14.31 -13.90
C VAL A 62 6.47 14.56 -14.36
N ASP A 63 5.70 15.30 -13.55
CA ASP A 63 4.40 15.84 -13.97
C ASP A 63 4.55 16.79 -15.17
#